data_AF-A0A0L1I7K8-F1
#
_entry.id   AF-A0A0L1I7K8-F1
#
_cell.length_a   1.000
_cell.length_b   1.000
_cell.length_c   1.000
_cell.angle_alpha   90.00
_cell.angle_beta   90.00
_cell.angle_gamma   90.00
#
_symmetry.space_group_name_H-M   'P 1'
#
loop_
_entity.id
_entity.type
_entity.pdbx_description
1 polymer ?
#
loop_
_entity_poly.entity_id
_entity_poly.type
_entity_poly.pdbx_seq_one_letter_code
_entity_poly.pdbx_strand_id
1 'polypeptide(L)'
;MYVHNKNKSYITPRHKPTPISRVLSECDLYISSCDNDPDMKSVKENFDRQTSQRFEEYEKRMIKNRKRCKEQCDKDIQEIIVKDKVEKSLSEKVEKGCLKCGCGLGGVAAGVGIIGAIAVNEWTKASLLDAAQKGIEAGIEAAIRGLEKIYVLSDFKLINWAAKINGTNFLKPNSLVEIVNEAYYKCIDVEAPTDSLFCGAMEGLGKRSITFPVETISPMAADAASAAGEAAKTVEKAQIASVNAESAHLYSAIGYSVTAILIIVLVMFNKCNLYILFF
;
A
#
# COMPACT_ATOMS: atom_id res chain seq x y z
N MET A 1 32.24 -25.21 91.25
CA MET A 1 32.01 -26.37 90.35
C MET A 1 32.66 -26.07 89.02
N TYR A 2 33.57 -26.95 88.59
CA TYR A 2 34.07 -27.05 87.21
C TYR A 2 32.90 -27.22 86.23
N VAL A 3 33.02 -26.71 84.99
CA VAL A 3 32.87 -27.46 83.72
C VAL A 3 33.19 -26.53 82.52
N HIS A 4 34.09 -26.99 81.65
CA HIS A 4 34.43 -26.45 80.32
C HIS A 4 33.35 -26.75 79.26
N ASN A 5 33.21 -25.91 78.22
CA ASN A 5 33.26 -26.35 76.81
C ASN A 5 33.42 -25.19 75.79
N LYS A 6 34.06 -25.48 74.64
CA LYS A 6 34.50 -24.62 73.52
C LYS A 6 33.48 -24.58 72.37
N ASN A 7 33.36 -23.44 71.66
CA ASN A 7 33.66 -23.30 70.21
C ASN A 7 33.32 -21.90 69.65
N LYS A 8 34.16 -21.41 68.72
CA LYS A 8 34.02 -20.14 67.96
C LYS A 8 33.13 -20.32 66.73
N SER A 9 32.40 -19.27 66.32
CA SER A 9 32.51 -18.73 64.96
C SER A 9 32.02 -17.26 64.86
N TYR A 10 32.89 -16.46 64.28
CA TYR A 10 32.80 -15.11 63.70
C TYR A 10 31.47 -14.72 63.00
N ILE A 11 31.12 -13.43 63.02
CA ILE A 11 30.73 -12.57 61.87
C ILE A 11 30.56 -11.10 62.34
N THR A 12 31.17 -10.17 61.60
CA THR A 12 31.14 -8.71 61.74
C THR A 12 30.13 -8.10 60.75
N PRO A 13 29.40 -7.02 61.08
CA PRO A 13 28.70 -6.23 60.05
C PRO A 13 28.98 -4.72 60.16
N ARG A 14 29.71 -4.15 59.20
CA ARG A 14 29.64 -2.71 58.85
C ARG A 14 30.01 -2.49 57.38
N HIS A 15 29.02 -2.21 56.53
CA HIS A 15 29.26 -1.55 55.25
C HIS A 15 28.32 -0.36 55.08
N LYS A 16 28.93 0.82 54.89
CA LYS A 16 28.31 2.08 54.49
C LYS A 16 28.74 2.31 53.03
N PRO A 17 27.83 2.54 52.06
CA PRO A 17 28.21 2.71 50.66
C PRO A 17 28.79 4.10 50.38
N THR A 18 29.93 4.16 49.69
CA THR A 18 30.55 5.39 49.14
C THR A 18 30.24 5.49 47.64
N PRO A 19 29.87 6.66 47.10
CA PRO A 19 29.58 6.81 45.68
C PRO A 19 30.88 6.90 44.86
N ILE A 20 31.07 5.99 43.90
CA ILE A 20 32.19 6.04 42.95
C ILE A 20 31.84 7.03 41.85
N SER A 21 32.37 8.25 41.98
CA SER A 21 32.47 9.23 40.90
C SER A 21 33.43 8.69 39.82
N ARG A 22 32.89 8.39 38.62
CA ARG A 22 33.69 8.07 37.43
C ARG A 22 34.09 9.38 36.72
N VAL A 23 35.00 10.13 37.33
CA VAL A 23 35.74 11.20 36.64
C VAL A 23 37.09 10.61 36.28
N LEU A 24 37.36 10.49 34.98
CA LEU A 24 38.67 10.11 34.47
C LEU A 24 39.64 11.26 34.79
N SER A 25 40.39 11.10 35.88
CA SER A 25 41.52 11.97 36.20
C SER A 25 42.63 11.69 35.19
N GLU A 26 42.85 12.61 34.26
CA GLU A 26 44.09 12.65 33.46
C GLU A 26 45.26 12.84 34.42
N CYS A 27 46.01 11.77 34.66
CA CYS A 27 47.30 11.84 35.33
C CYS A 27 48.38 11.75 34.25
N ASP A 28 49.03 12.87 33.95
CA ASP A 28 50.23 12.94 33.13
C ASP A 28 51.39 12.23 33.85
N LEU A 29 51.60 10.94 33.54
CA LEU A 29 52.84 10.25 33.88
C LEU A 29 53.76 10.28 32.67
N TYR A 30 54.69 11.24 32.65
CA TYR A 30 55.85 11.20 31.77
C TYR A 30 56.79 10.06 32.23
N ILE A 31 56.58 8.86 31.68
CA ILE A 31 57.42 7.67 31.92
C ILE A 31 58.56 7.66 30.89
N SER A 32 59.70 8.27 31.23
CA SER A 32 60.88 8.29 30.35
C SER A 32 61.96 7.26 30.72
N SER A 33 61.72 6.39 31.72
CA SER A 33 62.72 5.41 32.18
C SER A 33 62.53 3.98 31.66
N CYS A 34 61.46 3.69 30.91
CA CYS A 34 61.14 2.33 30.45
C CYS A 34 61.56 2.03 29.00
N ASP A 35 62.12 3.01 28.26
CA ASP A 35 62.47 2.84 26.84
C ASP A 35 63.79 2.06 26.60
N ASN A 36 64.62 1.87 27.63
CA ASN A 36 65.95 1.26 27.50
C ASN A 36 66.05 -0.17 28.08
N ASP A 37 64.97 -0.72 28.62
CA ASP A 37 64.93 -2.10 29.10
C ASP A 37 64.80 -3.05 27.89
N PRO A 38 65.74 -3.99 27.67
CA PRO A 38 65.69 -4.92 26.54
C PRO A 38 64.40 -5.76 26.51
N ASP A 39 63.82 -6.08 27.66
CA ASP A 39 62.56 -6.81 27.74
C ASP A 39 61.38 -5.92 27.30
N MET A 40 61.34 -4.67 27.74
CA MET A 40 60.29 -3.70 27.34
C MET A 40 60.36 -3.39 25.85
N LYS A 41 61.57 -3.31 25.28
CA LYS A 41 61.79 -3.15 23.85
C LYS A 41 61.24 -4.33 23.05
N SER A 42 61.48 -5.56 23.50
CA SER A 42 60.96 -6.77 22.85
C SER A 42 59.43 -6.84 22.87
N VAL A 43 58.80 -6.42 23.98
CA VAL A 43 57.35 -6.35 24.12
C VAL A 43 56.77 -5.31 23.16
N LYS A 44 57.35 -4.11 23.11
CA LYS A 44 56.95 -3.04 22.20
C LYS A 44 57.02 -3.47 20.73
N GLU A 45 58.14 -4.07 20.30
CA GLU A 45 58.30 -4.56 18.93
C GLU A 45 57.28 -5.67 18.58
N ASN A 46 56.93 -6.52 19.54
CA ASN A 46 55.93 -7.57 19.32
C ASN A 46 54.51 -7.01 19.25
N PHE A 47 54.19 -6.01 20.07
CA PHE A 47 52.94 -5.25 19.98
C PHE A 47 52.84 -4.51 18.65
N ASP A 48 53.89 -3.81 18.22
CA ASP A 48 53.92 -3.09 16.95
C ASP A 48 53.73 -4.07 15.78
N ARG A 49 54.39 -5.23 15.81
CA ARG A 49 54.21 -6.28 14.79
C ARG A 49 52.79 -6.83 14.74
N GLN A 50 52.20 -7.15 15.89
CA GLN A 50 50.82 -7.65 15.96
C GLN A 50 49.80 -6.57 15.53
N THR A 51 50.05 -5.32 15.94
CA THR A 51 49.18 -4.19 15.62
C THR A 51 49.24 -3.90 14.13
N SER A 52 50.43 -3.93 13.52
CA SER A 52 50.63 -3.77 12.08
C SER A 52 49.89 -4.84 11.27
N GLN A 53 49.95 -6.11 11.68
CA GLN A 53 49.18 -7.20 11.04
C GLN A 53 47.67 -6.99 11.15
N ARG A 54 47.16 -6.55 12.32
CA ARG A 54 45.74 -6.27 12.51
C ARG A 54 45.26 -5.11 11.64
N PHE A 55 46.09 -4.09 11.46
CA PHE A 55 45.77 -2.97 10.57
C PHE A 55 45.67 -3.42 9.12
N GLU A 56 46.61 -4.24 8.64
CA GLU A 56 46.55 -4.81 7.28
C GLU A 56 45.29 -5.68 7.05
N GLU A 57 44.93 -6.53 8.02
CA GLU A 57 43.70 -7.33 7.95
C GLU A 57 42.43 -6.47 8.00
N TYR A 58 42.45 -5.39 8.78
CA TYR A 58 41.33 -4.46 8.86
C TYR A 58 41.15 -3.69 7.56
N GLU A 59 42.23 -3.20 6.94
CA GLU A 59 42.20 -2.55 5.63
C GLU A 59 41.70 -3.49 4.53
N LYS A 60 42.19 -4.74 4.49
CA LYS A 60 41.72 -5.76 3.54
C LYS A 60 40.21 -6.04 3.70
N ARG A 61 39.71 -6.13 4.94
CA ARG A 61 38.27 -6.27 5.22
C ARG A 61 37.46 -5.05 4.80
N MET A 62 37.96 -3.85 5.08
CA MET A 62 37.35 -2.58 4.68
C MET A 62 37.21 -2.48 3.16
N ILE A 63 38.28 -2.77 2.41
CA ILE A 63 38.29 -2.73 0.94
C ILE A 63 37.30 -3.75 0.36
N LYS A 64 37.28 -4.98 0.89
CA LYS A 64 36.35 -6.03 0.45
C LYS A 64 34.89 -5.63 0.68
N ASN A 65 34.56 -5.11 1.86
CA ASN A 65 33.20 -4.69 2.19
C ASN A 65 32.76 -3.50 1.33
N ARG A 66 33.66 -2.54 1.09
CA ARG A 66 33.39 -1.38 0.22
C ARG A 66 33.10 -1.81 -1.22
N LYS A 67 33.85 -2.78 -1.74
CA LYS A 67 33.61 -3.36 -3.08
C LYS A 67 32.24 -4.04 -3.15
N ARG A 68 31.89 -4.85 -2.14
CA ARG A 68 30.61 -5.56 -2.06
C ARG A 68 29.41 -4.61 -1.96
N CYS A 69 29.50 -3.54 -1.17
CA CYS A 69 28.47 -2.50 -1.11
C CYS A 69 28.31 -1.78 -2.45
N LYS A 70 29.40 -1.50 -3.17
CA LYS A 70 29.32 -0.86 -4.49
C LYS A 70 28.63 -1.76 -5.51
N GLU A 71 28.99 -3.03 -5.57
CA GLU A 71 28.35 -4.02 -6.47
C GLU A 71 26.86 -4.19 -6.14
N GLN A 72 26.48 -4.20 -4.86
CA GLN A 72 25.08 -4.27 -4.44
C GLN A 72 24.31 -3.01 -4.84
N CYS A 73 24.89 -1.83 -4.61
CA CYS A 73 24.26 -0.56 -4.98
C CYS A 73 24.07 -0.44 -6.50
N ASP A 74 25.06 -0.83 -7.29
CA ASP A 74 24.97 -0.83 -8.77
C ASP A 74 23.87 -1.80 -9.26
N LYS A 75 23.73 -2.96 -8.60
CA LYS A 75 22.66 -3.93 -8.90
C LYS A 75 21.27 -3.38 -8.55
N ASP A 76 21.12 -2.79 -7.37
CA ASP A 76 19.85 -2.22 -6.91
C ASP A 76 19.44 -1.03 -7.80
N ILE A 77 20.39 -0.19 -8.24
CA ILE A 77 20.15 0.89 -9.21
C ILE A 77 19.67 0.33 -10.55
N GLN A 78 20.29 -0.73 -11.07
CA GLN A 78 19.82 -1.36 -12.31
C GLN A 78 18.41 -1.94 -12.17
N GLU A 79 18.10 -2.57 -11.05
CA GLU A 79 16.77 -3.10 -10.77
C GLU A 79 15.72 -1.97 -10.71
N ILE A 80 16.04 -0.86 -10.04
CA ILE A 80 15.17 0.32 -9.98
C ILE A 80 14.96 0.91 -11.37
N ILE A 81 16.00 1.07 -12.19
CA ILE A 81 15.89 1.62 -13.55
C ILE A 81 15.03 0.70 -14.43
N VAL A 82 15.22 -0.61 -14.35
CA VAL A 82 14.42 -1.58 -15.13
C VAL A 82 12.97 -1.57 -14.67
N LYS A 83 12.71 -1.55 -13.35
CA LYS A 83 11.36 -1.48 -12.78
C LYS A 83 10.66 -0.18 -13.19
N ASP A 84 11.34 0.97 -13.06
CA ASP A 84 10.82 2.28 -13.46
C ASP A 84 10.51 2.34 -14.97
N LYS A 85 11.37 1.75 -15.81
CA LYS A 85 11.13 1.69 -17.26
C LYS A 85 9.94 0.80 -17.63
N VAL A 86 9.73 -0.31 -16.93
CA VAL A 86 8.57 -1.19 -17.12
C VAL A 86 7.29 -0.49 -16.65
N GLU A 87 7.30 0.12 -15.46
CA GLU A 87 6.17 0.89 -14.93
C GLU A 87 5.83 2.10 -15.79
N LYS A 88 6.83 2.81 -16.31
CA LYS A 88 6.63 3.92 -17.26
C LYS A 88 6.04 3.44 -18.58
N SER A 89 6.45 2.28 -19.07
CA SER A 89 5.87 1.69 -20.28
C SER A 89 4.44 1.18 -20.08
N LEU A 90 4.09 0.72 -18.86
CA LEU A 90 2.74 0.30 -18.50
C LEU A 90 1.84 1.52 -18.29
N SER A 91 2.30 2.54 -17.57
CA SER A 91 1.57 3.79 -17.38
C SER A 91 1.37 4.53 -18.69
N GLU A 92 2.36 4.65 -19.58
CA GLU A 92 2.16 5.24 -20.91
C GLU A 92 1.17 4.44 -21.78
N LYS A 93 1.11 3.10 -21.63
CA LYS A 93 0.12 2.26 -22.33
C LYS A 93 -1.28 2.43 -21.75
N VAL A 94 -1.39 2.54 -20.42
CA VAL A 94 -2.66 2.82 -19.72
C VAL A 94 -3.13 4.24 -20.04
N GLU A 95 -2.24 5.23 -20.05
CA GLU A 95 -2.54 6.63 -20.37
C GLU A 95 -2.90 6.80 -21.85
N LYS A 96 -2.20 6.14 -22.80
CA LYS A 96 -2.64 6.09 -24.20
C LYS A 96 -3.94 5.32 -24.39
N GLY A 97 -4.20 4.29 -23.59
CA GLY A 97 -5.47 3.58 -23.57
C GLY A 97 -6.62 4.45 -23.04
N CYS A 98 -6.35 5.26 -22.02
CA CYS A 98 -7.28 6.17 -21.38
C CYS A 98 -7.54 7.43 -22.23
N LEU A 99 -6.50 8.02 -22.84
CA LEU A 99 -6.59 9.13 -23.80
C LEU A 99 -7.30 8.71 -25.10
N LYS A 100 -7.13 7.47 -25.57
CA LYS A 100 -7.93 6.94 -26.70
C LYS A 100 -9.40 6.70 -26.35
N CYS A 101 -9.73 6.54 -25.06
CA CYS A 101 -11.12 6.44 -24.58
C CYS A 101 -11.69 7.78 -24.06
N GLY A 102 -10.90 8.86 -24.07
CA GLY A 102 -11.25 10.15 -23.48
C GLY A 102 -12.07 11.11 -24.36
N CYS A 103 -12.35 10.75 -25.61
CA CYS A 103 -13.27 11.52 -26.46
C CYS A 103 -14.55 10.73 -26.69
N GLY A 104 -15.54 10.93 -25.83
CA GLY A 104 -16.90 10.44 -26.06
C GLY A 104 -17.73 10.33 -24.78
N LEU A 105 -18.31 11.45 -24.36
CA LEU A 105 -19.54 11.56 -23.57
C LEU A 105 -19.62 10.73 -22.26
N GLY A 106 -19.49 11.43 -21.12
CA GLY A 106 -20.19 11.01 -19.90
C GLY A 106 -19.41 10.14 -18.93
N GLY A 107 -18.42 10.73 -18.26
CA GLY A 107 -18.29 10.60 -16.81
C GLY A 107 -17.92 9.26 -16.20
N VAL A 108 -16.71 8.75 -16.43
CA VAL A 108 -15.93 7.93 -15.44
C VAL A 108 -14.42 8.25 -15.49
N ALA A 109 -13.93 9.12 -16.39
CA ALA A 109 -12.50 9.46 -16.47
C ALA A 109 -12.02 10.47 -15.40
N ALA A 110 -12.90 11.02 -14.56
CA ALA A 110 -12.52 12.02 -13.57
C ALA A 110 -11.82 11.42 -12.32
N GLY A 111 -11.93 10.11 -12.08
CA GLY A 111 -11.30 9.47 -10.91
C GLY A 111 -9.77 9.54 -10.92
N VAL A 112 -9.16 9.44 -12.10
CA VAL A 112 -7.69 9.56 -12.24
C VAL A 112 -7.24 11.02 -12.27
N GLY A 113 -8.07 11.94 -12.76
CA GLY A 113 -7.76 13.37 -12.87
C GLY A 113 -7.88 14.16 -11.57
N ILE A 114 -8.72 13.74 -10.62
CA ILE A 114 -8.91 14.47 -9.35
C ILE A 114 -7.71 14.33 -8.40
N ILE A 115 -6.89 13.29 -8.53
CA ILE A 115 -5.71 13.05 -7.68
C ILE A 115 -4.39 13.34 -8.44
N GLY A 116 -4.43 14.22 -9.43
CA GLY A 116 -3.30 14.50 -10.34
C GLY A 116 -2.10 15.27 -9.77
N ALA A 117 -1.95 15.42 -8.45
CA ALA A 117 -0.81 16.17 -7.87
C ALA A 117 -0.33 15.68 -6.49
N ILE A 118 -0.86 14.59 -5.95
CA ILE A 118 -0.43 14.08 -4.64
C ILE A 118 0.65 13.02 -4.88
N ALA A 119 1.76 13.08 -4.14
CA ALA A 119 2.77 12.02 -4.14
C ALA A 119 2.15 10.74 -3.54
N VAL A 120 1.52 9.91 -4.39
CA VAL A 120 0.83 8.67 -4.02
C VAL A 120 1.86 7.55 -3.82
N ASN A 121 1.88 6.90 -2.65
CA ASN A 121 2.77 5.77 -2.36
C ASN A 121 2.29 4.48 -3.07
N GLU A 122 3.13 3.42 -3.16
CA GLU A 122 2.78 2.18 -3.86
C GLU A 122 1.48 1.51 -3.31
N TRP A 123 1.26 1.56 -1.99
CA TRP A 123 0.07 0.98 -1.36
C TRP A 123 -1.23 1.73 -1.70
N THR A 124 -1.18 3.06 -1.76
CA THR A 124 -2.32 3.90 -2.13
C THR A 124 -2.63 3.77 -3.62
N LYS A 125 -1.64 3.54 -4.50
CA LYS A 125 -1.88 3.16 -5.90
C LYS A 125 -2.62 1.83 -6.04
N ALA A 126 -2.20 0.80 -5.30
CA ALA A 126 -2.88 -0.50 -5.32
C ALA A 126 -4.33 -0.41 -4.81
N SER A 127 -4.56 0.39 -3.77
CA SER A 127 -5.88 0.61 -3.18
C SER A 127 -6.84 1.36 -4.12
N LEU A 128 -6.33 2.33 -4.88
CA LEU A 128 -7.11 3.03 -5.91
C LEU A 128 -7.50 2.10 -7.07
N LEU A 129 -6.60 1.19 -7.45
CA LEU A 129 -6.85 0.21 -8.51
C LEU A 129 -7.91 -0.81 -8.07
N ASP A 130 -7.86 -1.29 -6.82
CA ASP A 130 -8.90 -2.14 -6.21
C ASP A 130 -10.25 -1.41 -6.13
N ALA A 131 -10.26 -0.14 -5.74
CA ALA A 131 -11.48 0.67 -5.71
C ALA A 131 -12.13 0.83 -7.10
N ALA A 132 -11.32 1.09 -8.14
CA ALA A 132 -11.80 1.18 -9.51
C ALA A 132 -12.35 -0.17 -10.01
N GLN A 133 -11.69 -1.28 -9.69
CA GLN A 133 -12.13 -2.62 -10.06
C GLN A 133 -13.49 -2.98 -9.42
N LYS A 134 -13.64 -2.72 -8.11
CA LYS A 134 -14.92 -2.89 -7.40
C LYS A 134 -16.03 -1.99 -7.97
N GLY A 135 -15.68 -0.77 -8.39
CA GLY A 135 -16.61 0.12 -9.09
C GLY A 135 -17.09 -0.48 -10.41
N ILE A 136 -16.18 -1.03 -11.23
CA ILE A 136 -16.52 -1.70 -12.49
C ILE A 136 -17.45 -2.90 -12.25
N GLU A 137 -17.14 -3.74 -11.26
CA GLU A 137 -17.98 -4.91 -10.90
C GLU A 137 -19.39 -4.50 -10.50
N ALA A 138 -19.51 -3.49 -9.63
CA ALA A 138 -20.80 -2.95 -9.20
C ALA A 138 -21.59 -2.33 -10.37
N GLY A 139 -20.89 -1.65 -11.28
CA GLY A 139 -21.48 -1.08 -12.49
C GLY A 139 -22.01 -2.15 -13.44
N ILE A 140 -21.24 -3.21 -13.71
CA ILE A 140 -21.68 -4.35 -14.53
C ILE A 140 -22.93 -4.99 -13.91
N GLU A 141 -22.92 -5.23 -12.60
CA GLU A 141 -24.07 -5.82 -11.89
C GLU A 141 -25.31 -4.91 -11.97
N ALA A 142 -25.13 -3.59 -11.86
CA ALA A 142 -26.21 -2.63 -11.98
C ALA A 142 -26.76 -2.55 -13.42
N ALA A 143 -25.90 -2.63 -14.44
CA ALA A 143 -26.32 -2.70 -15.84
C ALA A 143 -27.17 -3.95 -16.10
N ILE A 144 -26.69 -5.12 -15.69
CA ILE A 144 -27.42 -6.40 -15.84
C ILE A 144 -28.80 -6.31 -15.17
N ARG A 145 -28.84 -5.90 -13.89
CA ARG A 145 -30.10 -5.73 -13.14
C ARG A 145 -31.04 -4.71 -13.77
N GLY A 146 -30.50 -3.66 -14.39
CA GLY A 146 -31.27 -2.66 -15.12
C GLY A 146 -31.96 -3.26 -16.34
N LEU A 147 -31.24 -4.06 -17.13
CA LEU A 147 -31.78 -4.72 -18.32
C LEU A 147 -32.76 -5.83 -17.97
N GLU A 148 -32.47 -6.65 -16.96
CA GLU A 148 -33.35 -7.73 -16.49
C GLU A 148 -34.77 -7.26 -16.14
N LYS A 149 -34.91 -6.01 -15.68
CA LYS A 149 -36.20 -5.39 -15.33
C LYS A 149 -37.03 -4.96 -16.53
N ILE A 150 -36.44 -4.82 -17.72
CA ILE A 150 -37.14 -4.36 -18.92
C ILE A 150 -38.16 -5.44 -19.33
N TYR A 151 -39.44 -5.27 -19.01
CA TYR A 151 -40.49 -6.25 -19.32
C TYR A 151 -40.14 -7.70 -18.92
N VAL A 152 -39.50 -7.87 -17.74
CA VAL A 152 -39.09 -9.19 -17.22
C VAL A 152 -38.14 -9.92 -18.18
N LEU A 153 -37.22 -9.18 -18.78
CA LEU A 153 -36.18 -9.71 -19.67
C LEU A 153 -35.24 -10.70 -18.96
N SER A 154 -35.25 -10.75 -17.62
CA SER A 154 -34.64 -11.82 -16.81
C SER A 154 -35.06 -13.22 -17.26
N ASP A 155 -36.29 -13.38 -17.73
CA ASP A 155 -36.84 -14.69 -18.12
C ASP A 155 -36.43 -15.08 -19.55
N PHE A 156 -35.75 -14.18 -20.27
CA PHE A 156 -35.35 -14.39 -21.65
C PHE A 156 -34.08 -15.22 -21.76
N LYS A 157 -34.26 -16.55 -21.90
CA LYS A 157 -33.17 -17.54 -21.88
C LYS A 157 -32.26 -17.54 -23.10
N LEU A 158 -32.64 -16.86 -24.19
CA LEU A 158 -31.87 -16.87 -25.44
C LEU A 158 -30.67 -15.90 -25.41
N ILE A 159 -30.51 -15.12 -24.34
CA ILE A 159 -29.38 -14.21 -24.14
C ILE A 159 -28.66 -14.51 -22.83
N ASN A 160 -27.35 -14.65 -22.92
CA ASN A 160 -26.46 -14.68 -21.76
C ASN A 160 -25.97 -13.25 -21.47
N TRP A 161 -26.68 -12.55 -20.58
CA TRP A 161 -26.39 -11.17 -20.18
C TRP A 161 -24.99 -11.01 -19.59
N ALA A 162 -24.58 -11.94 -18.72
CA ALA A 162 -23.27 -11.95 -18.09
C ALA A 162 -22.11 -12.10 -19.08
N ALA A 163 -22.34 -12.76 -20.23
CA ALA A 163 -21.35 -12.86 -21.29
C ALA A 163 -21.31 -11.63 -22.21
N LYS A 164 -22.45 -10.95 -22.39
CA LYS A 164 -22.56 -9.79 -23.29
C LYS A 164 -22.15 -8.47 -22.62
N ILE A 165 -22.32 -8.34 -21.31
CA ILE A 165 -22.02 -7.11 -20.57
C ILE A 165 -20.69 -7.29 -19.82
N ASN A 166 -19.77 -6.36 -20.00
CA ASN A 166 -18.46 -6.38 -19.38
C ASN A 166 -17.92 -4.97 -19.14
N GLY A 167 -16.73 -4.88 -18.56
CA GLY A 167 -16.08 -3.61 -18.19
C GLY A 167 -15.87 -2.61 -19.32
N THR A 168 -16.03 -3.02 -20.59
CA THR A 168 -15.84 -2.15 -21.75
C THR A 168 -17.13 -1.56 -22.31
N ASN A 169 -18.29 -2.09 -21.93
CA ASN A 169 -19.58 -1.72 -22.55
C ASN A 169 -20.71 -1.40 -21.56
N PHE A 170 -20.59 -1.75 -20.28
CA PHE A 170 -21.64 -1.54 -19.28
C PHE A 170 -22.05 -0.06 -19.10
N LEU A 171 -21.17 0.87 -19.44
CA LEU A 171 -21.40 2.33 -19.38
C LEU A 171 -21.91 2.93 -20.69
N LYS A 172 -21.96 2.16 -21.78
CA LYS A 172 -22.24 2.67 -23.12
C LYS A 172 -23.74 2.46 -23.43
N PRO A 173 -24.55 3.53 -23.44
CA PRO A 173 -25.99 3.41 -23.71
C PRO A 173 -26.26 2.68 -25.03
N ASN A 174 -25.54 3.05 -26.09
CA ASN A 174 -25.71 2.43 -27.40
C ASN A 174 -25.41 0.92 -27.39
N SER A 175 -24.38 0.49 -26.64
CA SER A 175 -24.06 -0.94 -26.54
C SER A 175 -25.15 -1.71 -25.80
N LEU A 176 -25.73 -1.15 -24.73
CA LEU A 176 -26.84 -1.81 -24.04
C LEU A 176 -28.11 -1.84 -24.89
N VAL A 177 -28.38 -0.77 -25.64
CA VAL A 177 -29.48 -0.70 -26.61
C VAL A 177 -29.35 -1.79 -27.67
N GLU A 178 -28.16 -1.99 -28.24
CA GLU A 178 -27.89 -3.06 -29.22
C GLU A 178 -28.19 -4.45 -28.65
N ILE A 179 -27.77 -4.72 -27.40
CA ILE A 179 -28.02 -6.01 -26.74
C ILE A 179 -29.53 -6.24 -26.52
N VAL A 180 -30.26 -5.23 -26.06
CA VAL A 180 -31.72 -5.35 -25.86
C VAL A 180 -32.46 -5.48 -27.19
N ASN A 181 -31.99 -4.80 -28.25
CA ASN A 181 -32.54 -4.96 -29.59
C ASN A 181 -32.29 -6.37 -30.15
N GLU A 182 -31.14 -6.98 -29.87
CA GLU A 182 -30.91 -8.39 -30.21
C GLU A 182 -31.93 -9.32 -29.54
N ALA A 183 -32.31 -9.03 -28.29
CA ALA A 183 -33.39 -9.76 -27.60
C ALA A 183 -34.71 -9.64 -28.33
N TYR A 184 -35.05 -8.41 -28.73
CA TYR A 184 -36.25 -8.12 -29.49
C TYR A 184 -36.27 -8.83 -30.85
N TYR A 185 -35.17 -8.81 -31.61
CA TYR A 185 -35.13 -9.49 -32.91
C TYR A 185 -35.27 -11.01 -32.78
N LYS A 186 -34.75 -11.60 -31.69
CA LYS A 186 -34.99 -13.02 -31.37
C LYS A 186 -36.46 -13.33 -31.05
N CYS A 187 -37.25 -12.35 -30.61
CA CYS A 187 -38.70 -12.53 -30.44
C CYS A 187 -39.48 -12.56 -31.75
N ILE A 188 -38.91 -11.99 -32.82
CA ILE A 188 -39.54 -11.93 -34.15
C ILE A 188 -39.15 -13.16 -34.98
N ASP A 189 -38.07 -13.84 -34.63
CA ASP A 189 -37.58 -15.01 -35.34
C ASP A 189 -38.55 -16.19 -35.22
N VAL A 190 -39.00 -16.70 -36.37
CA VAL A 190 -40.15 -17.61 -36.51
C VAL A 190 -39.84 -19.01 -35.97
N GLU A 191 -38.56 -19.34 -35.78
CA GLU A 191 -38.08 -20.65 -35.31
C GLU A 191 -37.85 -20.72 -33.80
N ALA A 192 -37.96 -19.60 -33.07
CA ALA A 192 -37.71 -19.55 -31.63
C ALA A 192 -39.00 -19.74 -30.81
N PRO A 193 -39.01 -20.55 -29.74
CA PRO A 193 -40.14 -20.63 -28.82
C PRO A 193 -40.18 -19.35 -27.98
N THR A 194 -41.04 -18.41 -28.35
CA THR A 194 -41.09 -17.05 -27.80
C THR A 194 -42.11 -16.89 -26.66
N ASP A 195 -42.29 -17.93 -25.84
CA ASP A 195 -43.10 -17.91 -24.61
C ASP A 195 -42.43 -17.14 -23.46
N SER A 196 -41.80 -16.00 -23.76
CA SER A 196 -41.29 -15.09 -22.74
C SER A 196 -42.21 -13.88 -22.57
N LEU A 197 -42.34 -13.41 -21.34
CA LEU A 197 -43.11 -12.19 -21.03
C LEU A 197 -42.59 -10.97 -21.82
N PHE A 198 -41.28 -10.91 -22.03
CA PHE A 198 -40.65 -9.89 -22.87
C PHE A 198 -41.18 -9.95 -24.32
N CYS A 199 -41.17 -11.12 -24.97
CA CYS A 199 -41.67 -11.24 -26.35
C CYS A 199 -43.16 -10.93 -26.47
N GLY A 200 -43.99 -11.39 -25.52
CA GLY A 200 -45.41 -11.05 -25.48
C GLY A 200 -45.66 -9.55 -25.34
N ALA A 201 -44.86 -8.86 -24.51
CA ALA A 201 -44.90 -7.40 -24.40
C ALA A 201 -44.49 -6.73 -25.71
N MET A 202 -43.42 -7.19 -26.35
CA MET A 202 -42.93 -6.63 -27.62
C MET A 202 -43.95 -6.83 -28.76
N GLU A 203 -44.61 -7.98 -28.82
CA GLU A 203 -45.69 -8.25 -29.78
C GLU A 203 -46.87 -7.29 -29.56
N GLY A 204 -47.26 -7.07 -28.30
CA GLY A 204 -48.30 -6.11 -27.93
C GLY A 204 -47.96 -4.67 -28.35
N LEU A 205 -46.71 -4.25 -28.16
CA LEU A 205 -46.23 -2.94 -28.60
C LEU A 205 -46.18 -2.83 -30.14
N GLY A 206 -45.74 -3.90 -30.82
CA GLY A 206 -45.64 -3.97 -32.28
C GLY A 206 -47.00 -3.85 -32.99
N LYS A 207 -48.10 -4.28 -32.35
CA LYS A 207 -49.46 -4.08 -32.86
C LYS A 207 -49.87 -2.61 -32.96
N ARG A 208 -49.22 -1.71 -32.21
CA ARG A 208 -49.46 -0.26 -32.28
C ARG A 208 -48.68 0.41 -33.39
N SER A 209 -47.39 0.09 -33.50
CA SER A 209 -46.49 0.49 -34.59
C SER A 209 -45.27 -0.42 -34.60
N ILE A 210 -44.75 -0.71 -35.79
CA ILE A 210 -43.60 -1.60 -36.00
C ILE A 210 -42.34 -1.05 -35.30
N THR A 211 -42.20 0.28 -35.18
CA THR A 211 -41.03 0.92 -34.53
C THR A 211 -41.19 1.08 -33.02
N PHE A 212 -42.40 0.95 -32.49
CA PHE A 212 -42.74 1.27 -31.10
C PHE A 212 -41.99 0.41 -30.06
N PRO A 213 -41.76 -0.90 -30.27
CA PRO A 213 -40.95 -1.70 -29.35
C PRO A 213 -39.54 -1.14 -29.16
N VAL A 214 -38.84 -0.82 -30.25
CA VAL A 214 -37.47 -0.28 -30.22
C VAL A 214 -37.45 1.11 -29.57
N GLU A 215 -38.42 1.97 -29.91
CA GLU A 215 -38.57 3.30 -29.28
C GLU A 215 -38.81 3.21 -27.77
N THR A 216 -39.42 2.13 -27.29
CA THR A 216 -39.73 1.94 -25.87
C THR A 216 -38.56 1.35 -25.09
N ILE A 217 -37.91 0.32 -25.62
CA ILE A 217 -36.85 -0.40 -24.88
C ILE A 217 -35.49 0.30 -24.94
N SER A 218 -35.23 1.08 -25.99
CA SER A 218 -33.96 1.83 -26.14
C SER A 218 -33.69 2.81 -24.98
N PRO A 219 -34.62 3.71 -24.59
CA PRO A 219 -34.38 4.59 -23.45
C PRO A 219 -34.20 3.82 -22.14
N MET A 220 -34.94 2.72 -21.94
CA MET A 220 -34.78 1.90 -20.72
C MET A 220 -33.39 1.26 -20.63
N ALA A 221 -32.82 0.83 -21.77
CA ALA A 221 -31.46 0.32 -21.82
C ALA A 221 -30.40 1.43 -21.59
N ALA A 222 -30.67 2.65 -22.08
CA ALA A 222 -29.83 3.81 -21.81
C ALA A 222 -29.87 4.23 -20.33
N ASP A 223 -31.03 4.16 -19.70
CA ASP A 223 -31.20 4.39 -18.26
C ASP A 223 -30.44 3.35 -17.43
N ALA A 224 -30.43 2.08 -17.88
CA ALA A 224 -29.63 1.04 -17.25
C ALA A 224 -28.12 1.35 -17.30
N ALA A 225 -27.60 1.87 -18.42
CA ALA A 225 -26.21 2.32 -18.53
C ALA A 225 -25.92 3.51 -17.59
N SER A 226 -26.87 4.43 -17.46
CA SER A 226 -26.74 5.58 -16.56
C SER A 226 -26.71 5.15 -15.10
N ALA A 227 -27.62 4.26 -14.69
CA ALA A 227 -27.65 3.66 -13.36
C ALA A 227 -26.37 2.86 -13.06
N ALA A 228 -25.84 2.17 -14.06
CA ALA A 228 -24.57 1.46 -13.96
C ALA A 228 -23.38 2.39 -13.68
N GLY A 229 -23.35 3.56 -14.33
CA GLY A 229 -22.36 4.59 -14.07
C GLY A 229 -22.44 5.16 -12.65
N GLU A 230 -23.64 5.40 -12.14
CA GLU A 230 -23.83 5.90 -10.78
C GLU A 230 -23.47 4.85 -9.71
N ALA A 231 -23.82 3.58 -9.95
CA ALA A 231 -23.41 2.49 -9.07
C ALA A 231 -21.88 2.34 -9.02
N ALA A 232 -21.21 2.39 -10.16
CA ALA A 232 -19.75 2.31 -10.24
C ALA A 232 -19.07 3.43 -9.45
N LYS A 233 -19.49 4.69 -9.68
CA LYS A 233 -18.98 5.85 -8.95
C LYS A 233 -19.21 5.78 -7.45
N THR A 234 -20.40 5.31 -7.04
CA THR A 234 -20.77 5.21 -5.63
C THR A 234 -19.86 4.24 -4.89
N VAL A 235 -19.61 3.07 -5.49
CA VAL A 235 -18.74 2.05 -4.90
C VAL A 235 -17.28 2.50 -4.90
N GLU A 236 -16.78 3.06 -6.00
CA GLU A 236 -15.41 3.58 -6.08
C GLU A 236 -15.17 4.64 -4.98
N LYS A 237 -16.08 5.61 -4.85
CA LYS A 237 -15.99 6.66 -3.82
C LYS A 237 -16.02 6.08 -2.40
N ALA A 238 -16.86 5.08 -2.14
CA ALA A 238 -16.95 4.44 -0.83
C ALA A 238 -15.64 3.70 -0.46
N GLN A 239 -15.04 2.99 -1.42
CA GLN A 239 -13.77 2.29 -1.21
C GLN A 239 -12.62 3.28 -0.97
N ILE A 240 -12.53 4.34 -1.76
CA ILE A 240 -11.53 5.40 -1.55
C ILE A 240 -11.68 6.05 -0.17
N ALA A 241 -12.91 6.33 0.26
CA ALA A 241 -13.17 6.87 1.59
C ALA A 241 -12.72 5.92 2.71
N SER A 242 -12.94 4.60 2.55
CA SER A 242 -12.48 3.58 3.51
C SER A 242 -10.95 3.57 3.65
N VAL A 243 -10.23 3.59 2.53
CA VAL A 243 -8.76 3.62 2.52
C VAL A 243 -8.21 4.88 3.19
N ASN A 244 -8.85 6.03 2.94
CA ASN A 244 -8.47 7.29 3.59
C ASN A 244 -8.75 7.27 5.10
N ALA A 245 -9.83 6.64 5.54
CA ALA A 245 -10.13 6.50 6.97
C ALA A 245 -9.11 5.58 7.67
N GLU A 246 -8.77 4.43 7.08
CA GLU A 246 -7.78 3.50 7.64
C GLU A 246 -6.38 4.13 7.74
N SER A 247 -5.97 4.88 6.71
CA SER A 247 -4.67 5.57 6.75
C SER A 247 -4.63 6.64 7.86
N ALA A 248 -5.71 7.40 8.08
CA ALA A 248 -5.78 8.39 9.16
C ALA A 248 -5.61 7.76 10.55
N HIS A 249 -6.15 6.56 10.78
CA HIS A 249 -5.95 5.82 12.02
C HIS A 249 -4.47 5.47 12.26
N LEU A 250 -3.74 5.03 11.22
CA LEU A 250 -2.31 4.71 11.33
C LEU A 250 -1.46 5.94 11.66
N TYR A 251 -1.74 7.08 11.04
CA TYR A 251 -1.04 8.33 11.36
C TYR A 251 -1.29 8.79 12.80
N SER A 252 -2.50 8.60 13.32
CA SER A 252 -2.82 8.94 14.71
C SER A 252 -2.00 8.10 15.70
N ALA A 253 -1.84 6.80 15.44
CA ALA A 253 -1.04 5.90 16.28
C ALA A 253 0.46 6.28 16.28
N ILE A 254 1.00 6.66 15.10
CA ILE A 254 2.37 7.15 14.98
C ILE A 254 2.53 8.46 15.74
N GLY A 255 1.55 9.37 15.65
CA GLY A 255 1.54 10.64 16.37
C GLY A 255 1.68 10.46 17.88
N TYR A 256 0.88 9.58 18.49
CA TYR A 256 0.97 9.29 19.92
C TYR A 256 2.32 8.69 20.33
N SER A 257 2.90 7.82 19.50
CA SER A 257 4.24 7.27 19.75
C SER A 257 5.32 8.36 19.76
N VAL A 258 5.29 9.27 18.77
CA VAL A 258 6.22 10.40 18.70
C VAL A 258 6.02 11.37 19.86
N THR A 259 4.77 11.70 20.22
CA THR A 259 4.48 12.56 21.39
C THR A 259 4.97 11.92 22.69
N ALA A 260 4.80 10.61 22.87
CA ALA A 260 5.30 9.89 24.04
C ALA A 260 6.83 9.96 24.13
N ILE A 261 7.54 9.76 23.02
CA ILE A 261 9.02 9.88 22.96
C ILE A 261 9.46 11.32 23.32
N LEU A 262 8.79 12.35 22.79
CA LEU A 262 9.11 13.75 23.11
C LEU A 262 8.92 14.07 24.60
N ILE A 263 7.88 13.53 25.24
CA ILE A 263 7.66 13.70 26.69
C ILE A 263 8.79 13.05 27.50
N ILE A 264 9.22 11.84 27.13
CA ILE A 264 10.33 11.15 27.80
C ILE A 264 11.62 11.96 27.67
N VAL A 265 11.92 12.47 26.47
CA VAL A 265 13.11 13.31 26.23
C VAL A 265 13.05 14.61 27.04
N LEU A 266 11.89 15.28 27.12
CA LEU A 266 11.71 16.48 27.94
C LEU A 266 11.91 16.22 29.44
N VAL A 267 11.41 15.09 29.95
CA VAL A 267 11.62 14.70 31.35
C VAL A 267 13.09 14.39 31.62
N MET A 268 13.78 13.74 30.69
CA MET A 268 15.23 13.50 30.78
C MET A 268 16.03 14.81 30.76
N PHE A 269 15.67 15.75 29.89
CA PHE A 269 16.31 17.06 29.79
C PHE A 269 16.08 17.92 31.04
N ASN A 270 14.86 17.95 31.55
CA ASN A 270 14.52 18.68 32.78
C ASN A 270 15.17 18.08 34.03
N LYS A 271 15.29 16.74 34.10
CA LYS A 271 16.10 16.09 35.16
C LYS A 271 17.57 16.47 35.03
N CYS A 272 18.14 16.51 33.82
CA CYS A 272 19.50 17.00 33.60
C CYS A 272 19.68 18.46 34.06
N ASN A 273 18.77 19.37 33.71
CA ASN A 273 18.84 20.77 34.11
C ASN A 273 18.66 20.98 35.63
N LEU A 274 17.80 20.19 36.28
CA LEU A 274 17.64 20.26 37.73
C LEU A 274 18.89 19.78 38.47
N TYR A 275 19.64 18.84 37.88
CA TYR A 275 20.94 18.39 38.41
C TYR A 275 22.07 19.41 38.18
N ILE A 276 21.99 20.26 37.15
CA ILE A 276 22.96 21.34 36.88
C ILE A 276 22.72 22.57 37.78
N LEU A 277 21.48 22.82 38.24
CA LEU A 277 21.17 23.91 39.16
C LEU A 277 21.45 23.61 40.65
N PHE A 278 21.75 22.36 40.98
CA PHE A 278 21.99 21.89 42.36
C PHE A 278 23.43 21.43 42.63
N PHE A 279 24.34 21.62 41.68
CA PHE A 279 25.79 21.50 41.84
C PHE A 279 26.46 22.85 41.56
#